data_AF-A0A5C7BBP9-F1
#
_entry.id   AF-A0A5C7BBP9-F1
#
_cell.length_a   1.000
_cell.length_b   1.000
_cell.length_c   1.000
_cell.angle_alpha   90.00
_cell.angle_beta   90.00
_cell.angle_gamma   90.00
#
_symmetry.space_group_name_H-M   'P 1'
#
loop_
_entity.id
_entity.type
_entity.pdbx_description
1 polymer ?
#
loop_
_entity_poly.entity_id
_entity_poly.type
_entity_poly.pdbx_seq_one_letter_code
_entity_poly.pdbx_strand_id
1 'polypeptide(L)'
;MEFLKNQSLINNICQVQIKSVLNVIDIPSYSNNAAVASFIDFYSSPSKITLSNRSRLTDNGPLHNKTLSLSYPGLSTTDFETFSKLIKGEYLVLVKLNNNDIYEITSKHYPMSCTTSYRDGHIINFSNESPIPIKFRENQSSTGIESSGFNYDFNFYLS
;
A
#
# COMPACT_ATOMS: atom_id res chain seq x y z
N MET A 1 28.57 -2.61 9.98
CA MET A 1 27.52 -2.30 10.97
C MET A 1 26.29 -1.84 10.19
N GLU A 2 25.58 -2.76 9.55
CA GLU A 2 24.49 -2.46 8.60
C GLU A 2 23.42 -3.56 8.68
N PHE A 3 22.33 -3.36 9.41
CA PHE A 3 21.07 -4.11 9.28
C PHE A 3 19.84 -3.37 9.88
N LEU A 4 19.93 -2.06 10.16
CA LEU A 4 18.85 -1.28 10.79
C LEU A 4 17.89 -0.59 9.80
N LYS A 5 18.20 -0.55 8.50
CA LYS A 5 17.42 0.25 7.53
C LYS A 5 16.01 -0.27 7.22
N ASN A 6 15.68 -1.53 7.54
CA ASN A 6 14.40 -2.15 7.15
C ASN A 6 13.46 -2.50 8.32
N GLN A 7 13.83 -2.19 9.57
CA GLN A 7 13.03 -2.56 10.76
C GLN A 7 12.21 -1.41 11.37
N SER A 8 12.32 -0.20 10.85
CA SER A 8 11.55 0.93 11.39
C SER A 8 10.29 1.07 10.55
N LEU A 9 9.12 1.19 11.19
CA LEU A 9 7.90 1.66 10.53
C LEU A 9 8.25 2.77 9.55
N ILE A 10 7.70 2.72 8.33
CA ILE A 10 7.69 3.89 7.49
C ILE A 10 6.73 4.87 8.17
N ASN A 11 7.33 5.78 8.94
CA ASN A 11 6.61 6.78 9.70
C ASN A 11 6.23 7.95 8.80
N ASN A 12 5.23 8.74 9.21
CA ASN A 12 4.83 9.98 8.55
C ASN A 12 4.28 9.78 7.13
N ILE A 13 3.57 8.67 6.88
CA ILE A 13 2.81 8.49 5.64
C ILE A 13 1.69 9.53 5.61
N CYS A 14 1.66 10.35 4.56
CA CYS A 14 0.61 11.35 4.34
C CYS A 14 -0.42 10.93 3.31
N GLN A 15 -0.08 10.01 2.41
CA GLN A 15 -0.94 9.61 1.32
C GLN A 15 -0.70 8.15 0.93
N VAL A 16 -1.78 7.47 0.55
CA VAL A 16 -1.78 6.09 0.06
C VAL A 16 -2.49 6.08 -1.29
N GLN A 17 -1.88 5.42 -2.26
CA GLN A 17 -2.51 5.10 -3.53
C GLN A 17 -2.56 3.61 -3.74
N ILE A 18 -3.68 3.14 -4.26
CA ILE A 18 -3.90 1.73 -4.56
C ILE A 18 -4.28 1.53 -6.02
N LYS A 19 -3.96 0.36 -6.56
CA LYS A 19 -4.42 -0.07 -7.88
C LYS A 19 -4.84 -1.54 -7.81
N SER A 20 -6.05 -1.85 -8.27
CA SER A 20 -6.53 -3.23 -8.36
C SER A 20 -5.64 -4.05 -9.28
N VAL A 21 -5.32 -5.29 -8.90
CA VAL A 21 -4.69 -6.25 -9.82
C VAL A 21 -5.71 -6.81 -10.81
N LEU A 22 -6.92 -7.07 -10.34
CA LEU A 22 -7.99 -7.74 -11.10
C LEU A 22 -8.98 -6.77 -11.75
N ASN A 23 -8.79 -5.46 -11.58
CA ASN A 23 -9.67 -4.43 -12.15
C ASN A 23 -11.14 -4.55 -11.67
N VAL A 24 -11.37 -5.00 -10.43
CA VAL A 24 -12.73 -5.31 -9.88
C VAL A 24 -13.26 -4.23 -8.93
N ILE A 25 -12.57 -3.09 -8.80
CA ILE A 25 -13.00 -2.05 -7.85
C ILE A 25 -14.09 -1.18 -8.48
N ASP A 26 -15.27 -1.16 -7.86
CA ASP A 26 -16.32 -0.15 -8.08
C ASP A 26 -16.25 0.96 -7.01
N ILE A 27 -15.05 1.52 -6.79
CA ILE A 27 -14.94 2.79 -6.08
C ILE A 27 -15.13 3.86 -7.17
N PRO A 28 -16.19 4.69 -7.12
CA PRO A 28 -16.36 5.76 -8.08
C PRO A 28 -15.17 6.70 -7.93
N SER A 29 -14.23 6.60 -8.87
CA SER A 29 -13.23 7.63 -9.02
C SER A 29 -13.97 8.87 -9.47
N TYR A 30 -13.75 9.99 -8.78
CA TYR A 30 -14.28 11.29 -9.18
C TYR A 30 -13.76 11.76 -10.57
N SER A 31 -12.90 10.98 -11.22
CA SER A 31 -12.46 11.13 -12.61
C SER A 31 -13.17 10.12 -13.51
N ASN A 32 -14.32 10.52 -14.06
CA ASN A 32 -14.98 10.02 -15.27
C ASN A 32 -14.28 8.81 -15.96
N ASN A 33 -14.78 7.59 -15.73
CA ASN A 33 -14.67 6.41 -16.60
C ASN A 33 -13.27 5.90 -17.07
N ALA A 34 -12.15 6.26 -16.43
CA ALA A 34 -10.82 5.70 -16.77
C ALA A 34 -10.12 4.92 -15.63
N ALA A 35 -10.72 4.87 -14.44
CA ALA A 35 -10.02 4.62 -13.18
C ALA A 35 -9.75 3.16 -12.79
N VAL A 36 -10.13 2.21 -13.63
CA VAL A 36 -9.90 0.80 -13.32
C VAL A 36 -8.43 0.41 -13.58
N ALA A 37 -7.70 1.16 -14.42
CA ALA A 37 -6.33 0.84 -14.82
C ALA A 37 -5.23 1.68 -14.13
N SER A 38 -5.58 2.67 -13.32
CA SER A 38 -4.62 3.61 -12.70
C SER A 38 -4.58 3.45 -11.17
N PHE A 39 -3.52 3.98 -10.55
CA PHE A 39 -3.52 4.19 -9.12
C PHE A 39 -4.58 5.23 -8.74
N ILE A 40 -5.30 4.97 -7.66
CA ILE A 40 -6.32 5.86 -7.10
C ILE A 40 -5.95 6.20 -5.66
N ASP A 41 -6.24 7.44 -5.25
CA ASP A 41 -6.05 7.86 -3.87
C ASP A 41 -6.99 7.11 -2.94
N PHE A 42 -6.42 6.56 -1.87
CA PHE A 42 -7.18 5.93 -0.81
C PHE A 42 -7.28 6.88 0.37
N TYR A 43 -8.43 7.54 0.49
CA TYR A 43 -8.61 8.64 1.43
C TYR A 43 -8.57 8.17 2.89
N SER A 44 -7.58 8.65 3.63
CA SER A 44 -7.46 8.54 5.08
C SER A 44 -6.61 9.70 5.60
N SER A 45 -6.85 10.14 6.83
CA SER A 45 -6.00 11.17 7.44
C SER A 45 -4.64 10.57 7.81
N PRO A 46 -3.51 11.30 7.65
CA PRO A 46 -2.16 10.77 7.91
C PRO A 46 -2.00 10.05 9.27
N SER A 47 -2.60 10.59 10.33
CA SER A 47 -2.56 10.01 11.69
C SER A 47 -3.28 8.67 11.84
N LYS A 48 -4.02 8.23 10.82
CA LYS A 48 -4.79 6.98 10.79
C LYS A 48 -4.18 5.94 9.86
N ILE A 49 -3.01 6.24 9.29
CA ILE A 49 -2.27 5.37 8.39
C ILE A 49 -1.12 4.74 9.18
N THR A 50 -1.00 3.42 9.14
CA THR A 50 0.09 2.71 9.83
C THR A 50 0.65 1.65 8.91
N LEU A 51 1.97 1.65 8.70
CA LEU A 51 2.65 0.60 7.94
C LEU A 51 3.62 -0.16 8.85
N SER A 52 3.41 -1.46 8.95
CA SER A 52 4.33 -2.40 9.57
C SER A 52 5.03 -3.23 8.50
N ASN A 53 6.34 -3.36 8.58
CA ASN A 53 7.13 -4.28 7.77
C ASN A 53 8.03 -5.11 8.69
N ARG A 54 7.77 -6.41 8.78
CA ARG A 54 8.56 -7.33 9.61
C ARG A 54 9.34 -8.26 8.70
N SER A 55 10.66 -8.26 8.84
CA SER A 55 11.53 -9.13 8.06
C SER A 55 11.97 -10.32 8.89
N ARG A 56 11.90 -11.53 8.32
CA ARG A 56 12.44 -12.76 8.90
C ARG A 56 13.31 -13.48 7.86
N LEU A 57 14.31 -14.22 8.32
CA LEU A 57 15.08 -15.12 7.45
C LEU A 57 14.37 -16.48 7.41
N THR A 58 14.32 -17.09 6.23
CA THR A 58 13.82 -18.45 6.00
C THR A 58 14.87 -19.26 5.24
N ASP A 59 14.68 -20.57 5.15
CA ASP A 59 15.59 -21.45 4.39
C ASP A 59 15.69 -21.07 2.90
N ASN A 60 14.67 -20.37 2.37
CA ASN A 60 14.60 -19.90 0.99
C ASN A 60 14.99 -18.41 0.82
N GLY A 61 15.53 -17.77 1.88
CA GLY A 61 15.95 -16.36 1.86
C GLY A 61 15.12 -15.44 2.76
N PRO A 62 15.33 -14.10 2.65
CA PRO A 62 14.61 -13.12 3.44
C PRO A 62 13.15 -13.04 3.02
N LEU A 63 12.29 -12.79 4.01
CA LEU A 63 10.86 -12.72 3.83
C LEU A 63 10.27 -11.56 4.61
N HIS A 64 9.46 -10.77 3.95
CA HIS A 64 8.91 -9.52 4.47
C HIS A 64 7.40 -9.63 4.61
N ASN A 65 6.92 -9.53 5.84
CA ASN A 65 5.50 -9.48 6.18
C ASN A 65 5.11 -8.01 6.31
N LYS A 66 4.41 -7.50 5.30
CA LYS A 66 4.01 -6.10 5.21
C LYS A 66 2.53 -5.98 5.53
N THR A 67 2.17 -4.97 6.30
CA THR A 67 0.78 -4.67 6.65
C THR A 67 0.60 -3.16 6.66
N LEU A 68 -0.24 -2.65 5.77
CA LEU A 68 -0.73 -1.28 5.78
C LEU A 68 -2.14 -1.25 6.34
N SER A 69 -2.33 -0.52 7.43
CA SER A 69 -3.59 -0.37 8.13
C SER A 69 -4.11 1.06 8.02
N LEU A 70 -5.41 1.19 7.79
CA LEU A 70 -6.12 2.46 7.66
C LEU A 70 -7.34 2.45 8.57
N SER A 71 -7.39 3.36 9.54
CA SER A 71 -8.47 3.42 10.52
C SER A 71 -9.54 4.46 10.15
N TYR A 72 -10.82 4.11 10.34
CA TYR A 72 -12.00 4.92 10.03
C TYR A 72 -12.95 5.02 11.23
N PRO A 73 -12.51 5.54 12.39
CA PRO A 73 -13.29 5.49 13.64
C PRO A 73 -14.59 6.31 13.62
N GLY A 74 -14.77 7.21 12.64
CA GLY A 74 -15.95 8.06 12.52
C GLY A 74 -16.97 7.58 11.47
N LEU A 75 -16.70 6.47 10.79
CA LEU A 75 -17.64 5.92 9.82
C LEU A 75 -18.72 5.10 10.54
N SER A 76 -19.95 5.09 10.01
CA SER A 76 -20.98 4.20 10.57
C SER A 76 -20.67 2.75 10.18
N THR A 77 -21.10 1.78 10.98
CA THR A 77 -20.88 0.36 10.64
C THR A 77 -21.50 -0.01 9.30
N THR A 78 -22.69 0.49 9.00
CA THR A 78 -23.38 0.23 7.73
C THR A 78 -22.63 0.80 6.53
N ASP A 79 -22.10 2.02 6.64
CA ASP A 79 -21.30 2.63 5.58
C ASP A 79 -19.97 1.91 5.42
N PHE A 80 -19.33 1.52 6.53
CA PHE A 80 -18.09 0.76 6.49
C PHE A 80 -18.26 -0.63 5.89
N GLU A 81 -19.35 -1.32 6.21
CA GLU A 81 -19.68 -2.61 5.59
C GLU A 81 -19.90 -2.48 4.09
N THR A 82 -20.60 -1.43 3.66
CA THR A 82 -20.83 -1.14 2.24
C THR A 82 -19.51 -0.88 1.54
N PHE A 83 -18.67 -0.01 2.10
CA PHE A 83 -17.33 0.26 1.60
C PHE A 83 -16.48 -1.02 1.55
N SER A 84 -16.51 -1.84 2.60
CA SER A 84 -15.76 -3.10 2.68
C SER A 84 -16.08 -4.06 1.54
N LYS A 85 -17.34 -4.08 1.07
CA LYS A 85 -17.77 -4.94 -0.04
C LYS A 85 -17.19 -4.48 -1.38
N LEU A 86 -17.03 -3.17 -1.56
CA LEU A 86 -16.51 -2.56 -2.80
C LEU A 86 -14.99 -2.70 -2.96
N ILE A 87 -14.26 -2.92 -1.86
CA ILE A 87 -12.79 -2.88 -1.84
C ILE A 87 -12.11 -4.23 -1.59
N LYS A 88 -12.84 -5.35 -1.59
CA LYS A 88 -12.21 -6.67 -1.47
C LYS A 88 -11.41 -6.99 -2.74
N GLY A 89 -10.19 -7.48 -2.56
CA GLY A 89 -9.34 -7.88 -3.68
C GLY A 89 -7.85 -7.78 -3.39
N GLU A 90 -7.07 -7.79 -4.46
CA GLU A 90 -5.62 -7.70 -4.45
C GLU A 90 -5.15 -6.39 -5.08
N TYR A 91 -4.15 -5.77 -4.47
CA TYR A 91 -3.78 -4.40 -4.75
C TYR A 91 -2.27 -4.21 -4.88
N LEU A 92 -1.90 -3.33 -5.80
CA LEU A 92 -0.64 -2.63 -5.77
C LEU A 92 -0.78 -1.39 -4.87
N VAL A 93 0.22 -1.12 -4.05
CA VAL A 93 0.18 -0.05 -3.05
C VAL A 93 1.43 0.82 -3.15
N LEU A 94 1.19 2.13 -3.31
CA LEU A 94 2.18 3.19 -3.17
C LEU A 94 1.85 4.02 -1.94
N VAL A 95 2.89 4.50 -1.25
CA VAL A 95 2.73 5.43 -0.14
C VAL A 95 3.65 6.63 -0.34
N LYS A 96 3.20 7.80 0.09
CA LYS A 96 3.98 9.03 0.13
C LYS A 96 4.16 9.49 1.56
N LEU A 97 5.35 9.97 1.87
CA LEU A 97 5.70 10.50 3.18
C LEU A 97 5.63 12.03 3.22
N ASN A 98 5.57 12.60 4.42
CA ASN A 98 5.59 14.05 4.64
C ASN A 98 6.80 14.76 4.00
N ASN A 99 7.93 14.06 3.82
CA ASN A 99 9.12 14.59 3.17
C ASN A 99 9.11 14.42 1.64
N ASN A 100 7.96 14.07 1.06
CA ASN A 100 7.73 13.82 -0.37
C ASN A 100 8.31 12.53 -0.95
N ASP A 101 8.96 11.69 -0.14
CA ASP A 101 9.43 10.39 -0.60
C ASP A 101 8.26 9.46 -0.92
N ILE A 102 8.38 8.74 -2.03
CA ILE A 102 7.41 7.75 -2.49
C ILE A 102 8.03 6.36 -2.39
N TYR A 103 7.27 5.44 -1.82
CA TYR A 103 7.66 4.04 -1.68
C TYR A 103 6.63 3.12 -2.33
N GLU A 104 7.12 2.16 -3.10
CA GLU A 104 6.36 1.02 -3.58
C GLU A 104 6.41 -0.10 -2.54
N ILE A 105 5.25 -0.39 -1.95
CA ILE A 105 5.13 -1.38 -0.88
C ILE A 105 5.04 -2.80 -1.47
N THR A 106 4.45 -2.93 -2.65
CA THR A 106 4.09 -4.21 -3.28
C THR A 106 4.47 -4.23 -4.74
N SER A 107 4.65 -5.42 -5.32
CA SER A 107 4.82 -5.60 -6.76
C SER A 107 3.68 -6.41 -7.37
N LYS A 108 3.60 -6.45 -8.70
CA LYS A 108 2.60 -7.24 -9.44
C LYS A 108 2.65 -8.74 -9.13
N HIS A 109 3.83 -9.27 -8.81
CA HIS A 109 4.00 -10.68 -8.47
C HIS A 109 3.61 -11.00 -7.02
N TYR A 110 3.60 -10.00 -6.14
CA TYR A 110 3.27 -10.13 -4.72
C TYR A 110 2.34 -8.99 -4.29
N PRO A 111 1.09 -8.97 -4.77
CA PRO A 111 0.14 -7.92 -4.39
C PRO A 111 -0.30 -8.03 -2.94
N MET A 112 -0.87 -6.97 -2.39
CA MET A 112 -1.49 -6.97 -1.07
C MET A 112 -2.95 -7.35 -1.12
N SER A 113 -3.35 -8.30 -0.28
CA SER A 113 -4.75 -8.64 -0.08
C SER A 113 -5.41 -7.65 0.88
N CYS A 114 -6.58 -7.14 0.50
CA CYS A 114 -7.39 -6.25 1.31
C CYS A 114 -8.35 -7.04 2.22
N THR A 115 -8.33 -6.74 3.51
CA THR A 115 -9.24 -7.28 4.52
C THR A 115 -9.77 -6.15 5.40
N THR A 116 -10.88 -6.39 6.10
CA THR A 116 -11.45 -5.43 7.05
C THR A 116 -11.56 -6.03 8.44
N SER A 117 -11.38 -5.19 9.45
CA SER A 117 -11.58 -5.52 10.86
C SER A 117 -12.58 -4.55 11.47
N TYR A 118 -13.36 -5.07 12.42
CA TYR A 118 -14.37 -4.36 13.19
C TYR A 118 -14.10 -4.41 14.70
N ARG A 119 -13.13 -5.25 15.13
CA ARG A 119 -12.91 -5.59 16.55
C ARG A 119 -12.33 -4.42 17.35
N ASP A 120 -11.44 -3.64 16.71
CA ASP A 120 -10.71 -2.51 17.30
C ASP A 120 -11.08 -1.21 16.58
N GLY A 121 -12.33 -1.12 16.12
CA GLY A 121 -12.82 -0.08 15.22
C GLY A 121 -12.86 -0.53 13.76
N HIS A 122 -13.30 0.37 12.88
CA HIS A 122 -13.36 0.14 11.44
C HIS A 122 -11.98 0.32 10.84
N ILE A 123 -11.34 -0.80 10.46
CA ILE A 123 -9.97 -0.80 9.94
C ILE A 123 -9.92 -1.57 8.63
N ILE A 124 -9.24 -1.00 7.64
CA ILE A 124 -8.86 -1.67 6.40
C ILE A 124 -7.39 -2.05 6.48
N ASN A 125 -7.10 -3.31 6.19
CA ASN A 125 -5.76 -3.87 6.22
C ASN A 125 -5.39 -4.41 4.84
N PHE A 126 -4.29 -3.91 4.30
CA PHE A 126 -3.61 -4.46 3.14
C PHE A 126 -2.41 -5.24 3.62
N SER A 127 -2.33 -6.53 3.31
CA SER A 127 -1.24 -7.38 3.78
C SER A 127 -0.71 -8.31 2.70
N ASN A 128 0.61 -8.52 2.72
CA ASN A 128 1.25 -9.59 1.95
C ASN A 128 2.49 -10.13 2.66
N GLU A 129 2.93 -11.28 2.18
CA GLU A 129 4.22 -11.89 2.47
C GLU A 129 5.00 -11.91 1.15
N SER A 130 6.18 -11.29 1.13
CA SER A 130 6.96 -11.11 -0.10
C SER A 130 8.47 -11.25 0.17
N PRO A 131 9.23 -11.89 -0.74
CA PRO A 131 10.69 -11.89 -0.65
C PRO A 131 11.31 -10.54 -1.05
N ILE A 132 10.50 -9.62 -1.60
CA ILE A 132 10.97 -8.32 -2.09
C ILE A 132 10.79 -7.28 -0.97
N PRO A 133 11.82 -6.48 -0.64
CA PRO A 133 11.70 -5.39 0.34
C PRO A 133 10.77 -4.27 -0.16
N ILE A 134 10.52 -3.27 0.68
CA ILE A 134 9.84 -2.04 0.23
C ILE A 134 10.82 -1.25 -0.64
N LYS A 135 10.37 -0.78 -1.81
CA LYS A 135 11.21 -0.12 -2.79
C LYS A 135 11.01 1.39 -2.74
N PHE A 136 12.08 2.17 -2.54
CA PHE A 136 12.05 3.60 -2.79
C PHE A 136 11.87 3.86 -4.28
N ARG A 137 10.98 4.78 -4.64
CA ARG A 137 10.75 5.19 -6.03
C ARG A 137 11.51 6.46 -6.35
N GLU A 138 11.09 7.54 -5.71
CA GLU A 138 11.47 8.91 -6.05
C GLU A 138 10.98 9.87 -4.96
N ASN A 139 11.34 11.15 -5.09
CA ASN A 139 10.84 12.24 -4.26
C ASN A 139 10.05 13.21 -5.15
N GLN A 140 8.76 13.41 -4.86
CA GLN A 140 7.89 14.27 -5.68
C GLN A 140 7.25 15.36 -4.83
N SER A 141 7.54 16.63 -5.13
CA SER A 141 6.96 17.77 -4.39
C SER A 141 5.52 18.09 -4.76
N SER A 142 4.95 17.47 -5.80
CA SER A 142 3.58 17.74 -6.23
C SER A 142 2.54 17.25 -5.21
N THR A 143 1.34 17.83 -5.23
CA THR A 143 0.21 17.37 -4.43
C THR A 143 -0.34 16.09 -5.05
N GLY A 144 0.19 14.94 -4.62
CA GLY A 144 -0.16 13.63 -5.14
C GLY A 144 1.04 12.70 -5.33
N ILE A 145 0.77 11.52 -5.90
CA ILE A 145 1.78 10.64 -6.48
C ILE A 145 1.50 10.60 -7.99
N GLU A 146 2.46 11.06 -8.79
CA GLU A 146 2.41 10.99 -10.25
C GLU A 146 3.03 9.66 -10.71
N SER A 147 2.22 8.81 -11.33
CA SER A 147 2.65 7.47 -11.78
C SER A 147 3.26 7.44 -13.19
N SER A 148 3.61 8.60 -13.77
CA SER A 148 4.09 8.76 -15.15
C SER A 148 5.60 8.51 -15.35
N GLY A 149 6.34 8.10 -14.32
CA GLY A 149 7.77 7.78 -14.37
C GLY A 149 8.05 6.27 -14.48
N PHE A 150 8.71 5.85 -15.57
CA PHE A 150 9.10 4.47 -15.89
C PHE A 150 9.88 3.74 -14.78
N ASN A 151 9.54 2.47 -14.53
CA ASN A 151 10.36 1.53 -13.74
C ASN A 151 11.28 0.73 -14.65
N TYR A 152 12.59 0.96 -14.55
CA TYR A 152 13.54 -0.11 -14.83
C TYR A 152 13.88 -0.81 -13.51
N ASP A 153 13.40 -2.04 -13.35
CA ASP A 153 13.92 -2.97 -12.34
C ASP A 153 15.20 -3.60 -12.90
N PHE A 154 16.36 -3.11 -12.46
CA PHE A 154 17.60 -3.86 -12.63
C PHE A 154 17.66 -4.95 -11.58
N ASN A 155 17.09 -6.12 -11.90
CA ASN A 155 17.28 -7.32 -11.11
C ASN A 155 18.58 -8.00 -11.57
N PHE A 156 19.60 -7.99 -10.72
CA PHE A 156 20.80 -8.80 -10.92
C PHE A 156 20.52 -10.20 -10.39
N TYR A 157 20.49 -11.19 -11.28
CA TYR A 157 20.55 -12.60 -10.90
C TYR A 157 22.03 -12.99 -10.83
N LEU A 158 22.48 -13.46 -9.67
CA LEU A 158 23.79 -14.11 -9.56
C LEU A 158 23.69 -15.48 -10.24
N SER A 159 24.52 -15.67 -11.25
CA SER A 159 24.74 -16.94 -11.97
C SER A 159 25.44 -17.97 -11.08
#